data_AF-A0A2D7C1J3-F1
#
_entry.id   AF-A0A2D7C1J3-F1
#
_cell.length_a   1.000
_cell.length_b   1.000
_cell.length_c   1.000
_cell.angle_alpha   90.00
_cell.angle_beta   90.00
_cell.angle_gamma   90.00
#
_symmetry.space_group_name_H-M   'P 1'
#
loop_
_entity.id
_entity.type
_entity.pdbx_description
1 polymer ?
#
loop_
_entity_poly.entity_id
_entity_poly.type
_entity_poly.pdbx_seq_one_letter_code
_entity_poly.pdbx_strand_id
1 'polypeptide(L)'
;MNSKSDSKIELPKTAKGKRSVFFDDPAIDQLMTFIMELSTEVSVVYDRIDTIERLLDKQKTISRDDIENYRPDPDVEEIRNKRRSEYLRRVFRMHTKEYE
;
A
#
# COMPACT_ATOMS: atom_id res chain seq x y z
N MET A 1 -43.47 -42.44 4.45
CA MET A 1 -42.35 -41.93 3.65
C MET A 1 -42.77 -40.62 3.00
N ASN A 2 -42.28 -39.47 3.45
CA ASN A 2 -42.42 -38.21 2.71
C ASN A 2 -41.04 -37.55 2.62
N SER A 3 -40.44 -37.63 1.43
CA SER A 3 -39.19 -36.98 1.07
C SER A 3 -39.42 -35.48 0.88
N LYS A 4 -39.00 -34.67 1.85
CA LYS A 4 -38.81 -33.23 1.64
C LYS A 4 -37.56 -33.06 0.78
N SER A 5 -37.75 -32.54 -0.42
CA SER A 5 -36.69 -32.15 -1.34
C SER A 5 -35.82 -31.07 -0.71
N ASP A 6 -34.55 -31.39 -0.54
CA ASP A 6 -33.49 -30.49 -0.09
C ASP A 6 -33.19 -29.50 -1.24
N SER A 7 -33.96 -28.42 -1.31
CA SER A 7 -33.70 -27.33 -2.26
C SER A 7 -32.48 -26.57 -1.79
N LYS A 8 -31.32 -26.92 -2.37
CA LYS A 8 -30.03 -26.23 -2.21
C LYS A 8 -30.23 -24.71 -2.32
N ILE A 9 -30.07 -24.00 -1.21
CA ILE A 9 -30.15 -22.54 -1.19
C ILE A 9 -28.89 -22.00 -1.85
N GLU A 10 -28.99 -21.58 -3.11
CA GLU A 10 -27.91 -20.89 -3.80
C GLU A 10 -27.89 -19.42 -3.38
N LEU A 11 -26.90 -19.06 -2.56
CA LEU A 11 -26.68 -17.67 -2.18
C LEU A 11 -26.25 -16.86 -3.42
N PRO A 12 -26.85 -15.69 -3.69
CA PRO A 12 -26.43 -14.84 -4.79
C PRO A 12 -24.95 -14.44 -4.58
N LYS A 13 -24.10 -14.78 -5.56
CA LYS A 13 -22.65 -14.56 -5.52
C LYS A 13 -22.22 -13.11 -5.75
N THR A 14 -23.17 -12.21 -5.96
CA THR A 14 -22.91 -10.80 -6.25
C THR A 14 -23.53 -9.93 -5.16
N ALA A 15 -22.71 -9.09 -4.55
CA ALA A 15 -23.18 -8.10 -3.59
C ALA A 15 -24.18 -7.16 -4.28
N LYS A 16 -25.43 -7.16 -3.83
CA LYS A 16 -26.46 -6.23 -4.29
C LYS A 16 -26.27 -4.90 -3.58
N GLY A 17 -25.32 -4.10 -4.06
CA GLY A 17 -25.09 -2.74 -3.57
C GLY A 17 -24.44 -1.90 -4.65
N LYS A 18 -25.04 -0.76 -5.01
CA LYS A 18 -24.35 0.27 -5.80
C LYS A 18 -23.15 0.72 -4.96
N ARG A 19 -21.96 0.86 -5.58
CA ARG A 19 -20.76 1.37 -4.89
C ARG A 19 -21.14 2.66 -4.16
N SER A 20 -20.86 2.72 -2.85
CA SER A 20 -21.12 3.92 -2.06
C SER A 20 -20.35 5.08 -2.66
N VAL A 21 -21.07 6.16 -2.95
CA VAL A 21 -20.52 7.45 -3.36
C VAL A 21 -20.70 8.36 -2.15
N PHE A 22 -19.61 8.92 -1.63
CA PHE A 22 -19.62 9.71 -0.41
C PHE A 22 -19.54 11.21 -0.70
N PHE A 23 -18.95 11.61 -1.83
CA PHE A 23 -18.81 13.00 -2.23
C PHE A 23 -19.58 13.31 -3.51
N ASP A 24 -19.91 14.59 -3.70
CA ASP A 24 -20.61 15.06 -4.90
C ASP A 24 -19.77 14.88 -6.17
N ASP A 25 -18.44 15.02 -6.06
CA ASP A 25 -17.49 14.74 -7.12
C ASP A 25 -16.91 13.31 -6.96
N PRO A 26 -17.24 12.36 -7.87
CA PRO A 26 -16.71 11.00 -7.84
C PRO A 26 -15.19 10.92 -7.91
N ALA A 27 -14.51 11.95 -8.42
CA ALA A 27 -13.05 12.01 -8.46
C ALA A 27 -12.44 12.03 -7.04
N ILE A 28 -13.15 12.61 -6.06
CA ILE A 28 -12.70 12.65 -4.67
C ILE A 28 -12.77 11.25 -4.04
N ASP A 29 -13.89 10.52 -4.25
CA ASP A 29 -14.02 9.13 -3.80
C ASP A 29 -12.94 8.22 -4.42
N GLN A 30 -12.63 8.45 -5.69
CA GLN A 30 -11.58 7.72 -6.39
C GLN A 30 -10.19 8.03 -5.81
N LEU A 31 -9.89 9.30 -5.55
CA LEU A 31 -8.64 9.71 -4.90
C LEU A 31 -8.50 9.10 -3.51
N MET A 32 -9.57 9.11 -2.71
CA MET A 32 -9.57 8.48 -1.38
C MET A 32 -9.34 6.98 -1.47
N THR A 33 -9.93 6.31 -2.47
CA THR A 33 -9.67 4.88 -2.73
C THR A 33 -8.17 4.64 -2.98
N PHE A 34 -7.54 5.44 -3.85
CA PHE A 34 -6.11 5.32 -4.13
C PHE A 34 -5.24 5.56 -2.89
N ILE A 35 -5.60 6.54 -2.05
CA ILE A 35 -4.87 6.82 -0.80
C ILE A 35 -4.99 5.67 0.19
N MET A 36 -6.18 5.07 0.32
CA MET A 36 -6.39 3.91 1.20
C MET A 36 -5.61 2.68 0.72
N GLU A 37 -5.63 2.41 -0.58
CA GLU A 37 -4.85 1.33 -1.18
C GLU A 37 -3.35 1.54 -0.95
N LEU A 38 -2.84 2.75 -1.24
CA LEU A 38 -1.44 3.09 -0.98
C LEU A 38 -1.06 2.97 0.50
N SER A 39 -1.93 3.42 1.40
CA SER A 39 -1.70 3.32 2.85
C SER A 39 -1.60 1.86 3.31
N THR A 40 -2.41 0.98 2.71
CA THR A 40 -2.37 -0.45 2.98
C THR A 40 -1.04 -1.05 2.54
N GLU A 41 -0.58 -0.72 1.32
CA GLU A 41 0.72 -1.17 0.81
C GLU A 41 1.89 -0.64 1.67
N VAL A 42 1.81 0.63 2.12
CA VAL A 42 2.82 1.21 3.03
C VAL A 42 2.85 0.45 4.37
N SER A 43 1.70 0.06 4.91
CA SER A 43 1.64 -0.76 6.13
C SER A 43 2.35 -2.10 5.94
N VAL A 44 2.10 -2.79 4.83
CA VAL A 44 2.75 -4.08 4.52
C VAL A 44 4.27 -3.92 4.36
N VAL A 45 4.72 -2.81 3.78
CA VAL A 45 6.16 -2.49 3.68
C VAL A 45 6.77 -2.30 5.07
N TYR A 46 6.10 -1.60 5.99
CA TYR A 46 6.59 -1.44 7.37
C TYR A 46 6.68 -2.78 8.10
N ASP A 47 5.67 -3.64 7.98
CA ASP A 47 5.69 -4.98 8.60
C ASP A 47 6.84 -5.83 8.07
N ARG A 48 7.13 -5.72 6.77
CA ARG A 48 8.25 -6.41 6.14
C ARG A 48 9.59 -5.88 6.63
N ILE A 49 9.73 -4.57 6.84
CA ILE A 49 10.94 -3.96 7.42
C ILE A 49 11.13 -4.45 8.86
N ASP A 50 10.10 -4.39 9.71
CA ASP A 50 10.17 -4.89 11.10
C ASP A 50 10.56 -6.38 11.14
N THR A 51 10.04 -7.18 10.21
CA THR A 51 10.43 -8.59 10.08
C THR A 51 11.91 -8.75 9.77
N ILE A 52 12.45 -7.94 8.84
CA ILE A 52 13.88 -7.97 8.49
C ILE A 52 14.73 -7.59 9.70
N GLU A 53 14.38 -6.52 10.40
CA GLU A 53 15.10 -6.05 11.59
C GLU A 53 15.10 -7.12 12.70
N ARG A 54 13.97 -7.76 12.96
CA ARG A 54 13.86 -8.88 13.92
C ARG A 54 14.72 -10.07 13.54
N LEU A 55 14.80 -10.41 12.26
CA LEU A 55 15.60 -11.53 11.78
C LEU A 55 17.11 -11.23 11.90
N LEU A 56 17.53 -9.99 11.63
CA LEU A 56 18.92 -9.55 11.81
C LEU A 56 19.33 -9.56 13.29
N ASP A 57 18.46 -9.05 14.16
CA ASP A 57 18.69 -9.02 15.60
C ASP A 57 18.77 -10.45 16.19
N LYS A 58 17.85 -11.34 15.76
CA LYS A 58 17.88 -12.77 16.12
C LYS A 58 19.17 -13.47 15.67
N GLN A 59 19.73 -13.07 14.53
CA GLN A 59 21.01 -13.59 14.02
C GLN A 59 22.22 -12.95 14.71
N LYS A 60 22.01 -11.97 15.60
CA LYS A 60 23.06 -11.22 16.33
C LYS A 60 24.06 -10.53 15.39
N THR A 61 23.60 -10.07 14.22
CA THR A 61 24.45 -9.40 13.22
C THR A 61 24.28 -7.88 13.27
N ILE A 62 23.05 -7.40 13.20
CA ILE A 62 22.69 -5.97 13.28
C ILE A 62 21.55 -5.87 14.29
N SER A 63 21.73 -5.08 15.34
CA SER A 63 20.69 -4.79 16.32
C SER A 63 19.79 -3.66 15.84
N ARG A 64 18.62 -3.51 16.45
CA ARG A 64 17.74 -2.36 16.15
C ARG A 64 18.36 -1.03 16.58
N ASP A 65 19.11 -1.04 17.68
CA ASP A 65 19.84 0.14 18.14
C ASP A 65 20.89 0.60 17.13
N ASP A 66 21.54 -0.33 16.42
CA ASP A 66 22.49 0.01 15.34
C ASP A 66 21.78 0.75 14.19
N ILE A 67 20.54 0.35 13.87
CA ILE A 67 19.74 0.97 12.80
C ILE A 67 19.26 2.37 13.22
N GLU A 68 18.72 2.52 14.44
CA GLU A 68 18.23 3.80 14.96
C GLU A 68 19.35 4.84 15.13
N ASN A 69 20.54 4.38 15.53
CA ASN A 69 21.70 5.24 15.70
C ASN A 69 22.53 5.40 14.43
N TYR A 70 22.18 4.72 13.33
CA TYR A 70 22.89 4.85 12.07
C TYR A 70 22.85 6.30 11.60
N ARG A 71 24.03 6.83 11.25
CA ARG A 71 24.19 8.14 10.62
C ARG A 71 24.86 7.92 9.27
N PRO A 72 24.16 8.19 8.15
CA PRO A 72 24.79 8.08 6.84
C PRO A 72 25.93 9.08 6.73
N ASP A 73 27.00 8.68 6.04
CA ASP A 73 28.03 9.62 5.61
C ASP A 73 27.52 10.52 4.46
N PRO A 74 28.25 11.60 4.13
CA PRO A 74 27.84 12.53 3.07
C PRO A 74 27.61 11.86 1.70
N ASP A 75 28.37 10.83 1.35
CA ASP A 75 28.25 10.14 0.06
C ASP A 75 26.93 9.36 -0.01
N VAL A 76 26.56 8.67 1.08
CA VAL A 76 25.27 7.97 1.19
C VAL A 76 24.10 8.96 1.16
N GLU A 77 24.24 10.12 1.79
CA GLU A 77 23.21 11.17 1.74
C GLU A 77 23.01 11.72 0.32
N GLU A 78 24.09 11.98 -0.42
CA GLU A 78 24.02 12.46 -1.80
C GLU A 78 23.26 11.45 -2.69
N ILE A 79 23.57 10.16 -2.57
CA ILE A 79 22.87 9.08 -3.29
C ILE A 79 21.37 9.10 -2.96
N ARG A 80 21.01 9.21 -1.67
CA ARG A 80 19.61 9.27 -1.23
C ARG A 80 18.89 10.50 -1.78
N ASN A 81 19.57 11.65 -1.78
CA ASN A 81 19.04 12.91 -2.29
C ASN A 81 18.78 12.86 -3.79
N LYS A 82 19.73 12.33 -4.57
CA LYS A 82 19.56 12.11 -6.01
C LYS A 82 18.39 11.17 -6.30
N ARG A 83 18.30 10.04 -5.60
CA ARG A 83 17.18 9.10 -5.77
C ARG A 83 15.83 9.75 -5.46
N ARG A 84 15.76 10.56 -4.40
CA ARG A 84 14.53 11.26 -3.99
C ARG A 84 14.14 12.32 -5.00
N SER A 85 15.08 13.12 -5.49
CA SER A 85 14.79 14.16 -6.47
C SER A 85 14.31 13.56 -7.80
N GLU A 86 14.93 12.47 -8.27
CA GLU A 86 14.48 11.73 -9.45
C GLU A 86 13.08 11.12 -9.25
N TYR A 87 12.79 10.59 -8.07
CA TYR A 87 11.46 10.06 -7.75
C TYR A 87 10.39 11.16 -7.78
N LEU A 88 10.63 12.28 -7.08
CA LEU A 88 9.71 13.41 -7.07
C LEU A 88 9.49 13.98 -8.48
N ARG A 89 10.54 14.06 -9.30
CA ARG A 89 10.43 14.48 -10.70
C ARG A 89 9.53 13.55 -11.51
N ARG A 90 9.56 12.24 -11.26
CA ARG A 90 8.66 11.27 -11.92
C ARG A 90 7.21 11.42 -11.44
N VAL A 91 7.00 11.57 -10.14
CA VAL A 91 5.66 11.72 -9.55
C VAL A 91 4.99 13.02 -9.98
N PHE A 92 5.72 14.13 -10.00
CA PHE A 92 5.19 15.44 -10.39
C PHE A 92 5.29 15.73 -11.89
N ARG A 93 5.72 14.75 -12.69
CA ARG A 93 5.71 14.90 -14.14
C ARG A 93 4.26 15.11 -14.57
N MET A 94 3.98 16.24 -15.23
CA MET A 94 2.69 16.44 -15.87
C MET A 94 2.44 15.29 -16.85
N HIS A 95 1.37 14.54 -16.59
CA HIS A 95 0.83 13.61 -17.57
C HIS A 95 -0.02 14.43 -18.53
N THR A 96 0.44 14.55 -19.79
CA THR A 96 -0.38 15.14 -20.85
C THR A 96 -1.67 14.33 -20.93
N LYS A 97 -2.83 15.00 -20.85
CA LYS A 97 -4.12 14.33 -21.08
C LYS A 97 -4.15 13.82 -22.51
N GLU A 98 -4.15 12.50 -22.68
CA GLU A 98 -4.70 11.89 -23.90
C GLU A 98 -6.22 12.05 -23.80
N TYR A 99 -6.75 13.04 -24.51
CA TYR A 99 -8.18 13.15 -24.76
C TYR A 99 -8.50 12.28 -25.98
N GLU A 100 -9.23 11.18 -25.78
CA GLU A 100 -10.12 10.57 -26.79
C GLU A 100 -11.47 10.25 -26.13
#